data_AF-A0A2N2DAM7-F1
#
_entry.id   AF-A0A2N2DAM7-F1
#
_cell.length_a   1.000
_cell.length_b   1.000
_cell.length_c   1.000
_cell.angle_alpha   90.00
_cell.angle_beta   90.00
_cell.angle_gamma   90.00
#
_symmetry.space_group_name_H-M   'P 1'
#
loop_
_entity.id
_entity.type
_entity.pdbx_description
1 polymer ?
#
loop_
_entity_poly.entity_id
_entity_poly.type
_entity_poly.pdbx_seq_one_letter_code
_entity_poly.pdbx_strand_id
1 'polypeptide(L)'
;RSYATSPYFAADEVWTFGTLLNPHADFETNNTLCGYCHSAHSSTGPQIIKQPKVLDLCFMCHDGTGAAYDVKGGRYFNGEAAVSLPAGGYDLALGSTSTHFTDLANYVYGSPGIIMTIDCNTCHEPHGTSNYRNIRTTINGQPVTVSAVAYGPAYQYKTTSGKEIISYVDGWEQFCGVCHGEYQTYHSVTTITGEENWRHRTGMPLTGGSTDGRWVVEFPVPGLYTTLPTLGPPTGAHITNYRIVSGGLLPANTYNYIITAKNAVGESVYGSILQVPDVPADSRVELRWEGILNAYKYRIYRYGGTGDPDTLDVTQFKLVAEVPDYPYEYTDNVPPGSLSDQSPPTASAARVTCITCHYVHGTPAVAVNGEPTRLRRYDNDGLCQDCHKR
;
A
#
# COMPACT_ATOMS: atom_id res chain seq x y z
N ARG A 1 -7.54 33.16 -5.13
CA ARG A 1 -6.13 32.71 -5.30
C ARG A 1 -6.19 31.45 -6.13
N SER A 2 -5.55 31.45 -7.29
CA SER A 2 -5.55 30.36 -8.28
C SER A 2 -4.80 29.16 -7.72
N TYR A 3 -5.49 28.03 -7.53
CA TYR A 3 -4.87 26.75 -7.20
C TYR A 3 -4.22 26.19 -8.46
N ALA A 4 -2.91 25.96 -8.41
CA ALA A 4 -2.20 25.23 -9.45
C ALA A 4 -2.69 23.78 -9.44
N THR A 5 -3.28 23.35 -10.55
CA THR A 5 -3.68 21.97 -10.78
C THR A 5 -2.41 21.10 -10.84
N SER A 6 -2.23 20.26 -9.83
CA SER A 6 -1.31 19.13 -9.94
C SER A 6 -1.87 18.20 -11.02
N PRO A 7 -1.08 17.75 -12.00
CA PRO A 7 -1.55 16.82 -13.04
C PRO A 7 -2.00 15.45 -12.50
N TYR A 8 -1.88 15.22 -11.18
CA TYR A 8 -2.24 13.97 -10.49
C TYR A 8 -3.52 14.05 -9.65
N PHE A 9 -4.07 15.25 -9.49
CA PHE A 9 -5.38 15.48 -8.92
C PHE A 9 -6.12 16.39 -9.90
N ALA A 10 -6.67 15.79 -10.96
CA ALA A 10 -7.80 16.42 -11.62
C ALA A 10 -8.82 16.69 -10.51
N ALA A 11 -9.07 17.97 -10.25
CA ALA A 11 -10.22 18.42 -9.49
C ALA A 11 -11.42 17.64 -10.03
N ASP A 12 -12.04 16.86 -9.15
CA ASP A 12 -13.43 16.44 -9.25
C ASP A 12 -13.89 16.23 -10.71
N GLU A 13 -13.24 15.31 -11.44
CA GLU A 13 -14.02 14.58 -12.42
C GLU A 13 -15.07 13.87 -11.59
N VAL A 14 -16.26 14.45 -11.60
CA VAL A 14 -17.48 13.91 -11.00
C VAL A 14 -17.44 12.41 -11.22
N TRP A 15 -17.10 11.68 -10.16
CA TRP A 15 -17.06 10.23 -10.16
C TRP A 15 -18.51 9.77 -10.34
N THR A 16 -18.99 9.71 -11.57
CA THR A 16 -20.29 9.13 -11.88
C THR A 16 -20.17 7.62 -11.82
N PHE A 17 -20.00 7.08 -10.61
CA PHE A 17 -20.84 5.93 -10.28
C PHE A 17 -22.26 6.43 -10.47
N GLY A 18 -22.96 5.98 -11.51
CA GLY A 18 -24.14 6.65 -12.05
C GLY A 18 -24.95 7.47 -11.04
N THR A 19 -25.12 8.77 -11.29
CA THR A 19 -25.93 9.69 -10.46
C THR A 19 -25.58 9.81 -8.95
N LEU A 20 -24.54 9.16 -8.43
CA LEU A 20 -24.20 9.23 -7.00
C LEU A 20 -23.41 10.49 -6.67
N LEU A 21 -24.12 11.42 -6.03
CA LEU A 21 -23.61 12.62 -5.40
C LEU A 21 -22.64 12.25 -4.26
N ASN A 22 -21.42 12.80 -4.25
CA ASN A 22 -20.43 12.55 -3.19
C ASN A 22 -20.84 13.29 -1.89
N PRO A 23 -21.21 12.58 -0.80
CA PRO A 23 -21.68 13.22 0.42
C PRO A 23 -20.60 13.98 1.21
N HIS A 24 -19.33 13.85 0.81
CA HIS A 24 -18.17 14.46 1.49
C HIS A 24 -17.63 15.70 0.74
N ALA A 25 -18.31 16.18 -0.30
CA ALA A 25 -17.89 17.33 -1.11
C ALA A 25 -19.10 18.18 -1.55
N ASP A 26 -18.86 19.29 -2.25
CA ASP A 26 -19.89 20.13 -2.91
C ASP A 26 -20.89 20.87 -2.00
N PHE A 27 -20.55 21.13 -0.74
CA PHE A 27 -21.45 21.84 0.20
C PHE A 27 -21.73 23.30 -0.20
N GLU A 28 -20.85 23.94 -0.96
CA GLU A 28 -21.06 25.31 -1.46
C GLU A 28 -22.09 25.38 -2.59
N THR A 29 -22.19 24.33 -3.40
CA THR A 29 -23.04 24.28 -4.60
C THR A 29 -24.26 23.39 -4.44
N ASN A 30 -24.28 22.52 -3.44
CA ASN A 30 -25.41 21.63 -3.15
C ASN A 30 -25.68 21.50 -1.64
N ASN A 31 -26.42 22.45 -1.09
CA ASN A 31 -26.77 22.48 0.33
C ASN A 31 -27.75 21.36 0.76
N THR A 32 -28.32 20.58 -0.17
CA THR A 32 -29.16 19.42 0.19
C THR A 32 -28.33 18.30 0.81
N LEU A 33 -27.02 18.28 0.50
CA LEU A 33 -26.03 17.35 1.06
C LEU A 33 -25.88 17.44 2.56
N CYS A 34 -26.04 18.64 3.12
CA CYS A 34 -26.01 18.86 4.56
C CYS A 34 -27.03 17.96 5.27
N GLY A 35 -28.17 17.70 4.62
CA GLY A 35 -29.23 16.84 5.11
C GLY A 35 -28.88 15.36 5.15
N TYR A 36 -27.79 14.88 4.57
CA TYR A 36 -27.36 13.48 4.77
C TYR A 36 -26.78 13.25 6.15
N CYS A 37 -26.05 14.22 6.68
CA CYS A 37 -25.36 14.12 7.95
C CYS A 37 -26.07 14.86 9.09
N HIS A 38 -26.64 16.02 8.79
CA HIS A 38 -27.24 16.91 9.77
C HIS A 38 -28.78 16.91 9.73
N SER A 39 -29.39 17.23 10.85
CA SER A 39 -30.81 17.56 10.96
C SER A 39 -31.03 18.58 12.08
N ALA A 40 -31.52 19.77 11.73
CA ALA A 40 -31.71 20.83 12.72
C ALA A 40 -32.81 20.50 13.76
N HIS A 41 -33.79 19.66 13.42
CA HIS A 41 -34.97 19.39 14.27
C HIS A 41 -35.06 17.94 14.75
N SER A 42 -34.28 17.02 14.18
CA SER A 42 -34.32 15.59 14.52
C SER A 42 -32.95 14.96 14.77
N SER A 43 -31.89 15.77 14.89
CA SER A 43 -30.59 15.29 15.32
C SER A 43 -30.64 14.67 16.71
N THR A 44 -29.92 13.57 16.88
CA THR A 44 -29.74 12.92 18.19
C THR A 44 -28.33 13.11 18.74
N GLY A 45 -27.38 13.51 17.89
CA GLY A 45 -25.99 13.76 18.28
C GLY A 45 -25.64 15.24 18.41
N PRO A 46 -24.39 15.52 18.79
CA PRO A 46 -23.90 16.88 18.95
C PRO A 46 -23.74 17.57 17.57
N GLN A 47 -23.67 18.90 17.54
CA GLN A 47 -23.55 19.68 16.29
C GLN A 47 -24.56 19.26 15.21
N ILE A 48 -25.80 19.01 15.63
CA ILE A 48 -26.95 18.65 14.79
C ILE A 48 -26.74 17.41 13.89
N ILE A 49 -25.82 16.50 14.22
CA ILE A 49 -25.68 15.25 13.44
C ILE A 49 -26.83 14.27 13.74
N LYS A 50 -27.23 13.49 12.73
CA LYS A 50 -28.40 12.61 12.80
C LYS A 50 -28.27 11.46 13.79
N GLN A 51 -27.05 11.01 14.08
CA GLN A 51 -26.77 9.88 14.96
C GLN A 51 -26.16 10.32 16.29
N PRO A 52 -26.30 9.56 17.39
CA PRO A 52 -25.77 9.97 18.70
C PRO A 52 -24.25 10.13 18.72
N LYS A 53 -23.52 9.40 17.86
CA LYS A 53 -22.07 9.41 17.75
C LYS A 53 -21.61 9.63 16.31
N VAL A 54 -20.40 10.17 16.16
CA VAL A 54 -19.76 10.39 14.85
C VAL A 54 -19.53 9.06 14.14
N LEU A 55 -19.08 8.03 14.86
CA LEU A 55 -18.91 6.68 14.32
C LEU A 55 -20.20 6.14 13.70
N ASP A 56 -21.30 6.23 14.45
CA ASP A 56 -22.63 5.77 14.00
C ASP A 56 -23.10 6.54 12.76
N LEU A 57 -22.80 7.84 12.69
CA LEU A 57 -23.10 8.67 11.53
C LEU A 57 -22.35 8.20 10.28
N CYS A 58 -21.04 7.99 10.38
CA CYS A 58 -20.21 7.53 9.27
C CYS A 58 -20.63 6.13 8.80
N PHE A 59 -21.00 5.25 9.74
CA PHE A 59 -21.49 3.91 9.43
C PHE A 59 -22.87 3.86 8.79
N MET A 60 -23.63 4.96 8.74
CA MET A 60 -24.85 5.00 7.91
C MET A 60 -24.58 4.71 6.43
N CYS A 61 -23.34 4.91 5.97
CA CYS A 61 -22.93 4.57 4.61
C CYS A 61 -21.74 3.59 4.57
N HIS A 62 -20.80 3.71 5.50
CA HIS A 62 -19.54 2.96 5.49
C HIS A 62 -19.58 1.61 6.23
N ASP A 63 -20.76 1.06 6.47
CA ASP A 63 -20.99 -0.29 6.98
C ASP A 63 -21.24 -1.35 5.89
N GLY A 64 -21.10 -0.94 4.62
CA GLY A 64 -21.35 -1.78 3.45
C GLY A 64 -22.72 -1.60 2.81
N THR A 65 -23.60 -0.75 3.34
CA THR A 65 -24.95 -0.54 2.80
C THR A 65 -25.10 0.72 1.93
N GLY A 66 -24.29 1.76 2.15
CA GLY A 66 -24.45 3.06 1.47
C GLY A 66 -23.24 3.56 0.68
N ALA A 67 -22.08 2.92 0.81
CA ALA A 67 -20.85 3.27 0.11
C ALA A 67 -20.14 2.02 -0.41
N ALA A 68 -19.31 2.17 -1.45
CA ALA A 68 -18.44 1.10 -1.92
C ALA A 68 -17.40 0.66 -0.87
N TYR A 69 -17.13 1.52 0.12
CA TYR A 69 -16.18 1.28 1.20
C TYR A 69 -16.92 0.87 2.48
N ASP A 70 -16.86 -0.42 2.81
CA ASP A 70 -17.25 -0.99 4.08
C ASP A 70 -16.03 -0.97 5.03
N VAL A 71 -15.83 0.15 5.72
CA VAL A 71 -14.70 0.30 6.66
C VAL A 71 -14.96 -0.44 7.97
N LYS A 72 -16.21 -0.83 8.24
CA LYS A 72 -16.56 -1.67 9.38
C LYS A 72 -16.05 -3.09 9.13
N GLY A 73 -16.50 -3.73 8.06
CA GLY A 73 -16.12 -5.09 7.67
C GLY A 73 -14.76 -5.21 6.99
N GLY A 74 -14.09 -4.09 6.69
CA GLY A 74 -12.77 -4.08 6.02
C GLY A 74 -12.86 -4.53 4.57
N ARG A 75 -13.96 -4.20 3.90
CA ARG A 75 -14.28 -4.62 2.54
C ARG A 75 -14.48 -3.44 1.61
N TYR A 76 -14.19 -3.69 0.34
CA TYR A 76 -14.43 -2.77 -0.75
C TYR A 76 -15.27 -3.50 -1.81
N PHE A 77 -16.43 -2.94 -2.17
CA PHE A 77 -17.25 -3.47 -3.25
C PHE A 77 -16.77 -2.90 -4.58
N ASN A 78 -16.29 -3.77 -5.45
CA ASN A 78 -15.65 -3.39 -6.69
C ASN A 78 -16.61 -3.30 -7.90
N GLY A 79 -17.92 -3.47 -7.66
CA GLY A 79 -18.96 -3.55 -8.69
C GLY A 79 -19.39 -4.99 -9.01
N GLU A 80 -18.60 -6.00 -8.63
CA GLU A 80 -18.88 -7.42 -8.87
C GLU A 80 -18.88 -8.21 -7.56
N ALA A 81 -17.87 -8.01 -6.73
CA ALA A 81 -17.68 -8.72 -5.47
C ALA A 81 -17.09 -7.82 -4.37
N ALA A 82 -17.24 -8.25 -3.13
CA ALA A 82 -16.53 -7.65 -2.00
C ALA A 82 -15.09 -8.19 -1.94
N VAL A 83 -14.11 -7.30 -2.04
CA VAL A 83 -12.67 -7.60 -1.90
C VAL A 83 -12.11 -6.94 -0.64
N SER A 84 -10.93 -7.35 -0.20
CA SER A 84 -10.29 -6.77 0.98
C SER A 84 -9.92 -5.30 0.78
N LEU A 85 -10.22 -4.47 1.79
CA LEU A 85 -9.84 -3.07 1.79
C LEU A 85 -8.36 -2.91 2.19
N PRO A 86 -7.53 -2.14 1.45
CA PRO A 86 -6.11 -1.97 1.77
C PRO A 86 -5.82 -1.32 3.14
N ALA A 87 -6.83 -0.66 3.71
CA ALA A 87 -6.82 0.02 5.00
C ALA A 87 -7.26 -0.86 6.19
N GLY A 88 -7.79 -2.06 5.94
CA GLY A 88 -8.39 -2.93 6.96
C GLY A 88 -9.75 -2.42 7.46
N GLY A 89 -10.28 -3.01 8.54
CA GLY A 89 -11.62 -2.66 9.07
C GLY A 89 -11.77 -2.81 10.58
N TYR A 90 -12.81 -2.20 11.15
CA TYR A 90 -13.01 -2.07 12.61
C TYR A 90 -13.77 -3.24 13.28
N ASP A 91 -14.18 -4.27 12.55
CA ASP A 91 -15.07 -5.31 13.08
C ASP A 91 -14.41 -6.24 14.11
N LEU A 92 -14.70 -5.98 15.39
CA LEU A 92 -14.26 -6.79 16.54
C LEU A 92 -14.72 -8.26 16.46
N ALA A 93 -15.83 -8.56 15.76
CA ALA A 93 -16.34 -9.92 15.60
C ALA A 93 -15.56 -10.74 14.55
N LEU A 94 -14.81 -10.08 13.66
CA LEU A 94 -13.91 -10.73 12.70
C LEU A 94 -12.52 -11.02 13.28
N GLY A 95 -12.35 -10.87 14.60
CA GLY A 95 -11.04 -10.89 15.25
C GLY A 95 -10.25 -9.60 15.01
N SER A 96 -10.90 -8.55 14.47
CA SER A 96 -10.20 -7.31 14.13
C SER A 96 -9.88 -6.48 15.35
N THR A 97 -8.69 -5.88 15.38
CA THR A 97 -8.35 -4.90 16.41
C THR A 97 -7.64 -3.69 15.84
N SER A 98 -8.21 -2.53 16.15
CA SER A 98 -7.48 -1.28 16.12
C SER A 98 -6.69 -1.12 17.41
N THR A 99 -5.51 -0.50 17.33
CA THR A 99 -4.90 0.10 18.53
C THR A 99 -5.57 1.41 18.90
N HIS A 100 -6.38 1.98 18.01
CA HIS A 100 -7.18 3.17 18.22
C HIS A 100 -8.65 2.76 18.37
N PHE A 101 -9.10 2.63 19.61
CA PHE A 101 -10.50 2.37 19.90
C PHE A 101 -11.32 3.64 19.63
N THR A 102 -12.19 3.60 18.63
CA THR A 102 -13.07 4.71 18.28
C THR A 102 -14.06 5.00 19.42
N ASP A 103 -14.32 6.28 19.67
CA ASP A 103 -15.20 6.80 20.74
C ASP A 103 -14.75 6.46 22.17
N LEU A 104 -13.51 5.98 22.35
CA LEU A 104 -12.92 5.69 23.64
C LEU A 104 -11.62 6.46 23.84
N ALA A 105 -11.20 6.59 25.10
CA ALA A 105 -9.93 7.18 25.46
C ALA A 105 -8.78 6.24 25.03
N ASN A 106 -7.89 6.75 24.20
CA ASN A 106 -6.72 6.04 23.72
C ASN A 106 -5.46 6.63 24.32
N TYR A 107 -4.51 5.75 24.61
CA TYR A 107 -3.17 6.14 25.00
C TYR A 107 -2.29 6.29 23.77
N VAL A 108 -1.69 7.47 23.60
CA VAL A 108 -0.76 7.70 22.49
C VAL A 108 0.61 7.12 22.84
N TYR A 109 0.86 5.88 22.43
CA TYR A 109 2.19 5.30 22.51
C TYR A 109 3.18 6.09 21.65
N GLY A 110 4.35 6.41 22.21
CA GLY A 110 5.34 7.24 21.52
C GLY A 110 5.17 8.75 21.73
N SER A 111 4.48 9.14 22.81
CA SER A 111 4.18 10.52 23.23
C SER A 111 4.23 10.58 24.76
N PRO A 112 4.32 11.74 25.44
CA PRO A 112 4.38 11.88 26.91
C PRO A 112 3.10 11.51 27.68
N GLY A 113 2.43 10.43 27.32
CA GLY A 113 1.27 9.88 28.05
C GLY A 113 -0.03 10.63 27.78
N ILE A 114 -0.11 11.27 26.61
CA ILE A 114 -1.32 11.96 26.18
C ILE A 114 -2.44 10.93 26.02
N ILE A 115 -3.52 11.16 26.75
CA ILE A 115 -4.79 10.45 26.57
C ILE A 115 -5.64 11.32 25.65
N MET A 116 -6.13 10.74 24.56
CA MET A 116 -7.06 11.41 23.66
C MET A 116 -8.19 10.48 23.26
N THR A 117 -9.40 11.03 23.14
CA THR A 117 -10.49 10.33 22.47
C THR A 117 -10.27 10.42 20.96
N ILE A 118 -10.33 9.28 20.28
CA ILE A 118 -10.19 9.21 18.83
C ILE A 118 -11.55 8.80 18.25
N ASP A 119 -11.97 9.48 17.19
CA ASP A 119 -13.10 9.08 16.35
C ASP A 119 -12.71 9.22 14.87
N CYS A 120 -13.66 9.05 13.95
CA CYS A 120 -13.39 9.18 12.51
C CYS A 120 -12.92 10.60 12.13
N ASN A 121 -13.44 11.65 12.79
CA ASN A 121 -13.10 13.05 12.50
C ASN A 121 -11.75 13.47 13.11
N THR A 122 -11.13 12.66 13.97
CA THR A 122 -9.75 12.89 14.42
C THR A 122 -8.78 12.83 13.23
N CYS A 123 -9.04 11.94 12.27
CA CYS A 123 -8.17 11.71 11.10
C CYS A 123 -8.78 12.27 9.81
N HIS A 124 -10.10 12.15 9.63
CA HIS A 124 -10.80 12.58 8.43
C HIS A 124 -11.51 13.93 8.63
N GLU A 125 -11.73 14.63 7.54
CA GLU A 125 -12.52 15.86 7.45
C GLU A 125 -13.73 15.58 6.56
N PRO A 126 -14.92 15.37 7.15
CA PRO A 126 -16.12 15.03 6.38
C PRO A 126 -16.60 16.19 5.50
N HIS A 127 -16.16 17.42 5.75
CA HIS A 127 -16.44 18.56 4.87
C HIS A 127 -15.47 18.68 3.68
N GLY A 128 -14.59 17.70 3.49
CA GLY A 128 -13.66 17.61 2.37
C GLY A 128 -12.30 18.27 2.66
N THR A 129 -11.24 17.71 2.06
CA THR A 129 -9.87 18.26 2.09
C THR A 129 -9.14 17.99 0.78
N SER A 130 -7.99 18.65 0.60
CA SER A 130 -7.07 18.36 -0.50
C SER A 130 -6.23 17.10 -0.31
N ASN A 131 -6.29 16.45 0.86
CA ASN A 131 -5.51 15.24 1.12
C ASN A 131 -6.24 14.00 0.64
N TYR A 132 -5.46 12.98 0.29
CA TYR A 132 -6.00 11.67 -0.08
C TYR A 132 -6.95 11.14 1.01
N ARG A 133 -8.12 10.62 0.59
CA ARG A 133 -9.19 10.08 1.45
C ARG A 133 -9.70 11.04 2.53
N ASN A 134 -9.87 12.31 2.18
CA ASN A 134 -10.42 13.32 3.08
C ASN A 134 -9.65 13.44 4.40
N ILE A 135 -8.33 13.19 4.40
CA ILE A 135 -7.52 13.29 5.62
C ILE A 135 -7.36 14.75 6.02
N ARG A 136 -7.46 15.08 7.31
CA ARG A 136 -7.27 16.46 7.79
C ARG A 136 -5.94 17.04 7.30
N THR A 137 -5.98 18.30 6.88
CA THR A 137 -4.78 19.06 6.48
C THR A 137 -4.05 19.66 7.68
N THR A 138 -4.63 19.58 8.88
CA THR A 138 -4.01 20.03 10.13
C THR A 138 -4.43 19.13 11.28
N ILE A 139 -3.44 18.64 12.03
CA ILE A 139 -3.60 17.76 13.20
C ILE A 139 -2.71 18.33 14.30
N ASN A 140 -3.24 18.49 15.52
CA ASN A 140 -2.51 19.09 16.64
C ASN A 140 -1.83 20.44 16.30
N GLY A 141 -2.46 21.25 15.44
CA GLY A 141 -1.91 22.53 14.95
C GLY A 141 -0.77 22.41 13.95
N GLN A 142 -0.36 21.18 13.59
CA GLN A 142 0.66 20.91 12.59
C GLN A 142 0.03 20.66 11.22
N PRO A 143 0.52 21.32 10.16
CA PRO A 143 0.05 21.03 8.81
C PRO A 143 0.48 19.63 8.39
N VAL A 144 -0.40 18.93 7.67
CA VAL A 144 -0.15 17.60 7.13
C VAL A 144 -0.63 17.54 5.68
N THR A 145 0.23 17.04 4.81
CA THR A 145 -0.11 16.74 3.42
C THR A 145 0.01 15.24 3.23
N VAL A 146 -1.00 14.57 2.69
CA VAL A 146 -0.97 13.14 2.35
C VAL A 146 -1.40 12.96 0.90
N SER A 147 -0.56 12.31 0.11
CA SER A 147 -0.84 12.06 -1.31
C SER A 147 -0.64 10.60 -1.68
N ALA A 148 -1.54 10.10 -2.52
CA ALA A 148 -1.50 8.75 -3.07
C ALA A 148 -2.23 8.73 -4.41
N VAL A 149 -1.89 7.76 -5.25
CA VAL A 149 -2.62 7.46 -6.49
C VAL A 149 -3.23 6.08 -6.35
N ALA A 150 -4.54 5.97 -6.58
CA ALA A 150 -5.26 4.70 -6.48
C ALA A 150 -5.71 4.23 -7.87
N TYR A 151 -5.48 2.95 -8.15
CA TYR A 151 -6.00 2.23 -9.30
C TYR A 151 -6.97 1.14 -8.82
N GLY A 152 -7.89 0.73 -9.66
CA GLY A 152 -8.88 -0.29 -9.33
C GLY A 152 -10.21 -0.08 -10.03
N PRO A 153 -11.22 -0.90 -9.70
CA PRO A 153 -12.52 -0.86 -10.37
C PRO A 153 -13.28 0.45 -10.16
N ALA A 154 -13.06 1.15 -9.05
CA ALA A 154 -13.53 2.51 -8.81
C ALA A 154 -12.62 3.61 -9.40
N TYR A 155 -11.66 3.29 -10.27
CA TYR A 155 -10.70 4.27 -10.80
C TYR A 155 -10.62 4.22 -12.33
N GLN A 156 -10.10 5.28 -12.96
CA GLN A 156 -9.96 5.35 -14.42
C GLN A 156 -9.10 4.17 -14.92
N TYR A 157 -8.04 3.86 -14.17
CA TYR A 157 -7.17 2.71 -14.42
C TYR A 157 -7.69 1.51 -13.64
N LYS A 158 -8.24 0.53 -14.38
CA LYS A 158 -8.77 -0.72 -13.84
C LYS A 158 -7.63 -1.72 -13.57
N THR A 159 -7.81 -2.54 -12.53
CA THR A 159 -6.92 -3.63 -12.17
C THR A 159 -7.51 -4.96 -12.63
N THR A 160 -6.68 -5.90 -13.05
CA THR A 160 -7.14 -7.24 -13.47
C THR A 160 -7.54 -8.09 -12.28
N SER A 161 -6.91 -7.90 -11.11
CA SER A 161 -7.34 -8.59 -9.88
C SER A 161 -8.66 -8.09 -9.31
N GLY A 162 -9.19 -6.97 -9.81
CA GLY A 162 -10.36 -6.30 -9.24
C GLY A 162 -10.10 -5.64 -7.87
N LYS A 163 -8.85 -5.62 -7.39
CA LYS A 163 -8.46 -4.96 -6.14
C LYS A 163 -8.22 -3.48 -6.34
N GLU A 164 -8.40 -2.70 -5.28
CA GLU A 164 -7.83 -1.37 -5.21
C GLU A 164 -6.32 -1.45 -4.90
N ILE A 165 -5.52 -0.75 -5.70
CA ILE A 165 -4.07 -0.69 -5.57
C ILE A 165 -3.68 0.75 -5.31
N ILE A 166 -3.08 0.99 -4.14
CA ILE A 166 -2.74 2.34 -3.68
C ILE A 166 -1.23 2.52 -3.76
N SER A 167 -0.82 3.50 -4.56
CA SER A 167 0.56 3.96 -4.69
C SER A 167 0.74 5.19 -3.79
N TYR A 168 1.25 4.97 -2.58
CA TYR A 168 1.50 6.07 -1.64
C TYR A 168 2.66 6.92 -2.13
N VAL A 169 2.45 8.23 -2.22
CA VAL A 169 3.44 9.15 -2.79
C VAL A 169 4.18 9.89 -1.68
N ASP A 170 3.44 10.48 -0.74
CA ASP A 170 4.04 11.28 0.33
C ASP A 170 3.14 11.39 1.57
N GLY A 171 3.73 11.79 2.70
CA GLY A 171 3.00 12.38 3.80
C GLY A 171 2.53 11.46 4.92
N TRP A 172 2.48 10.15 4.68
CA TRP A 172 2.00 9.19 5.69
C TRP A 172 2.86 9.14 6.95
N GLU A 173 4.18 9.29 6.80
CA GLU A 173 5.11 9.40 7.91
C GLU A 173 4.88 10.65 8.76
N GLN A 174 4.66 11.78 8.10
CA GLN A 174 4.35 13.04 8.76
C GLN A 174 3.01 12.95 9.47
N PHE A 175 1.98 12.42 8.79
CA PHE A 175 0.63 12.26 9.33
C PHE A 175 0.63 11.45 10.63
N CYS A 176 1.19 10.23 10.62
CA CYS A 176 1.25 9.39 11.82
C CYS A 176 2.15 10.00 12.90
N GLY A 177 3.27 10.63 12.52
CA GLY A 177 4.23 11.19 13.46
C GLY A 177 3.77 12.47 14.17
N VAL A 178 2.70 13.13 13.73
CA VAL A 178 2.11 14.26 14.48
C VAL A 178 1.63 13.83 15.86
N CYS A 179 1.15 12.59 15.99
CA CYS A 179 0.79 11.99 17.28
C CYS A 179 1.91 11.08 17.80
N HIS A 180 2.60 10.37 16.92
CA HIS A 180 3.59 9.36 17.28
C HIS A 180 5.03 9.74 16.90
N GLY A 181 5.49 10.92 17.33
CA GLY A 181 6.77 11.50 16.92
C GLY A 181 8.00 10.64 17.21
N GLU A 182 7.96 9.79 18.24
CA GLU A 182 9.09 8.92 18.62
C GLU A 182 9.45 7.90 17.51
N TYR A 183 8.51 7.43 16.68
CA TYR A 183 8.80 6.46 15.59
C TYR A 183 9.59 7.07 14.43
N GLN A 184 9.67 8.40 14.35
CA GLN A 184 10.50 9.08 13.35
C GLN A 184 11.98 9.14 13.74
N THR A 185 12.32 8.73 14.98
CA THR A 185 13.68 8.76 15.52
C THR A 185 14.23 7.35 15.72
N TYR A 186 15.54 7.20 15.52
CA TYR A 186 16.25 5.95 15.82
C TYR A 186 16.59 5.89 17.31
N HIS A 187 16.50 4.70 17.93
CA HIS A 187 16.78 4.48 19.35
C HIS A 187 15.99 5.45 20.26
N SER A 188 14.67 5.34 20.21
CA SER A 188 13.79 6.15 21.05
C SER A 188 13.68 5.55 22.46
N VAL A 189 13.92 6.37 23.48
CA VAL A 189 13.53 6.07 24.86
C VAL A 189 12.06 6.44 25.00
N THR A 190 11.21 5.52 25.48
CA THR A 190 9.82 5.87 25.80
C THR A 190 9.82 6.94 26.89
N THR A 191 9.32 8.12 26.57
CA THR A 191 9.36 9.30 27.48
C THR A 191 8.68 9.06 28.83
N ILE A 192 7.81 8.06 28.94
CA ILE A 192 7.00 7.75 30.12
C ILE A 192 7.60 6.65 30.98
N THR A 193 8.10 5.58 30.36
CA THR A 193 8.64 4.42 31.07
C THR A 193 10.16 4.49 31.26
N GLY A 194 10.84 5.37 30.52
CA GLY A 194 12.30 5.44 30.50
C GLY A 194 12.97 4.24 29.82
N GLU A 195 12.20 3.36 29.17
CA GLU A 195 12.71 2.16 28.51
C GLU A 195 13.29 2.48 27.13
N GLU A 196 14.48 1.97 26.86
CA GLU A 196 15.05 2.00 25.51
C GLU A 196 14.32 1.01 24.61
N ASN A 197 13.79 1.50 23.49
CA ASN A 197 13.13 0.65 22.51
C ASN A 197 13.89 0.66 21.17
N TRP A 198 14.34 -0.53 20.75
CA TRP A 198 14.92 -0.75 19.43
C TRP A 198 13.80 -0.98 18.41
N ARG A 199 13.38 0.09 17.73
CA ARG A 199 12.32 0.07 16.70
C ARG A 199 12.90 0.38 15.33
N HIS A 200 12.31 -0.18 14.27
CA HIS A 200 12.62 0.26 12.91
C HIS A 200 12.19 1.71 12.73
N ARG A 201 13.12 2.55 12.25
CA ARG A 201 12.78 3.91 11.84
C ARG A 201 11.96 3.86 10.56
N THR A 202 10.87 4.59 10.55
CA THR A 202 9.99 4.71 9.39
C THR A 202 10.49 5.80 8.43
N GLY A 203 10.05 5.77 7.17
CA GLY A 203 10.52 6.65 6.10
C GLY A 203 11.91 6.31 5.52
N MET A 204 12.45 5.13 5.85
CA MET A 204 13.77 4.68 5.39
C MET A 204 13.72 4.03 4.00
N PRO A 205 14.73 4.26 3.13
CA PRO A 205 14.87 3.54 1.86
C PRO A 205 14.96 2.03 2.05
N LEU A 206 14.40 1.28 1.08
CA LEU A 206 14.49 -0.19 1.00
C LEU A 206 15.72 -0.68 0.23
N THR A 207 16.39 0.23 -0.48
CA THR A 207 17.66 0.02 -1.17
C THR A 207 18.79 0.47 -0.23
N GLY A 208 19.83 -0.37 -0.07
CA GLY A 208 20.81 -0.26 1.00
C GLY A 208 21.49 1.11 1.18
N GLY A 209 21.82 1.43 2.43
CA GLY A 209 22.62 2.59 2.83
C GLY A 209 21.85 3.91 3.00
N SER A 210 22.14 4.63 4.09
CA SER A 210 21.64 5.99 4.27
C SER A 210 22.28 6.98 3.29
N THR A 211 21.49 7.91 2.75
CA THR A 211 21.97 9.00 1.88
C THR A 211 22.97 9.94 2.57
N ASP A 212 22.98 9.98 3.90
CA ASP A 212 23.91 10.79 4.71
C ASP A 212 25.13 10.01 5.22
N GLY A 213 25.28 8.73 4.83
CA GLY A 213 26.40 7.86 5.23
C GLY A 213 26.51 7.59 6.73
N ARG A 214 25.53 8.04 7.53
CA ARG A 214 25.60 7.97 9.00
C ARG A 214 25.23 6.59 9.55
N TRP A 215 24.53 5.79 8.74
CA TRP A 215 24.15 4.41 9.04
C TRP A 215 24.11 3.57 7.76
N VAL A 216 24.87 2.47 7.76
CA VAL A 216 24.85 1.48 6.68
C VAL A 216 24.04 0.29 7.18
N VAL A 217 22.73 0.27 6.89
CA VAL A 217 22.03 -1.02 6.80
C VAL A 217 22.32 -1.54 5.41
N GLU A 218 23.33 -2.41 5.32
CA GLU A 218 23.61 -3.19 4.11
C GLU A 218 22.52 -4.24 3.98
N PHE A 219 21.48 -3.93 3.19
CA PHE A 219 20.66 -4.98 2.61
C PHE A 219 21.46 -5.59 1.47
N PRO A 220 21.53 -6.93 1.37
CA PRO A 220 22.20 -7.57 0.24
C PRO A 220 21.58 -7.03 -1.05
N VAL A 221 22.42 -6.58 -1.96
CA VAL A 221 21.99 -6.10 -3.28
C VAL A 221 21.15 -7.22 -3.91
N PRO A 222 19.94 -6.93 -4.42
CA PRO A 222 19.41 -5.61 -4.79
C PRO A 222 18.72 -4.77 -3.70
N GLY A 223 18.57 -5.27 -2.48
CA GLY A 223 17.85 -4.60 -1.39
C GLY A 223 16.88 -5.55 -0.67
N LEU A 224 16.11 -5.00 0.26
CA LEU A 224 15.09 -5.76 1.00
C LEU A 224 13.89 -6.06 0.10
N TYR A 225 13.59 -7.34 -0.11
CA TYR A 225 12.36 -7.80 -0.76
C TYR A 225 11.20 -7.80 0.25
N THR A 226 10.00 -7.41 -0.20
CA THR A 226 8.76 -7.54 0.57
C THR A 226 7.57 -7.58 -0.38
N THR A 227 6.48 -8.25 0.01
CA THR A 227 5.19 -8.20 -0.69
C THR A 227 4.31 -7.04 -0.19
N LEU A 228 4.75 -6.31 0.83
CA LEU A 228 4.03 -5.24 1.51
C LEU A 228 4.03 -3.92 0.72
N PRO A 229 3.04 -3.03 0.97
CA PRO A 229 3.01 -1.74 0.29
C PRO A 229 4.15 -0.84 0.75
N THR A 230 4.70 -0.07 -0.17
CA THR A 230 5.76 0.92 0.06
C THR A 230 5.23 2.33 -0.14
N LEU A 231 5.96 3.31 0.40
CA LEU A 231 5.91 4.68 -0.11
C LEU A 231 6.82 4.78 -1.33
N GLY A 232 6.34 5.36 -2.42
CA GLY A 232 7.03 5.39 -3.71
C GLY A 232 6.76 4.14 -4.56
N PRO A 233 7.70 3.76 -5.46
CA PRO A 233 7.61 2.52 -6.23
C PRO A 233 7.54 1.27 -5.35
N PRO A 234 7.01 0.14 -5.84
CA PRO A 234 7.05 -1.14 -5.12
C PRO A 234 8.49 -1.65 -4.90
N THR A 235 8.60 -2.78 -4.22
CA THR A 235 9.77 -3.66 -4.23
C THR A 235 9.85 -4.51 -5.50
N GLY A 236 11.01 -5.09 -5.80
CA GLY A 236 11.14 -6.12 -6.86
C GLY A 236 10.34 -7.37 -6.51
N ALA A 237 9.97 -8.20 -7.50
CA ALA A 237 9.23 -9.44 -7.23
C ALA A 237 10.18 -10.61 -7.00
N HIS A 238 9.80 -11.52 -6.09
CA HIS A 238 10.54 -12.77 -5.86
C HIS A 238 9.90 -13.91 -6.67
N ILE A 239 10.70 -14.48 -7.57
CA ILE A 239 10.27 -15.60 -8.41
C ILE A 239 10.31 -16.87 -7.55
N THR A 240 9.17 -17.52 -7.38
CA THR A 240 9.01 -18.66 -6.46
C THR A 240 9.14 -20.00 -7.15
N ASN A 241 8.87 -20.06 -8.45
CA ASN A 241 8.93 -21.30 -9.21
C ASN A 241 9.11 -21.05 -10.70
N TYR A 242 9.63 -22.06 -11.40
CA TYR A 242 9.65 -22.11 -12.85
C TYR A 242 9.38 -23.52 -13.38
N ARG A 243 8.99 -23.61 -14.65
CA ARG A 243 8.90 -24.87 -15.38
C ARG A 243 9.38 -24.70 -16.80
N ILE A 244 10.25 -25.60 -17.25
CA ILE A 244 10.62 -25.72 -18.66
C ILE A 244 9.60 -26.63 -19.34
N VAL A 245 9.02 -26.16 -20.44
CA VAL A 245 8.03 -26.92 -21.21
C VAL A 245 8.40 -26.96 -22.68
N SER A 246 8.33 -28.13 -23.29
CA SER A 246 8.55 -28.30 -24.73
C SER A 246 7.43 -27.67 -25.56
N GLY A 247 7.71 -27.39 -26.83
CA GLY A 247 6.78 -26.76 -27.76
C GLY A 247 6.75 -25.24 -27.64
N GLY A 248 7.92 -24.61 -27.63
CA GLY A 248 8.09 -23.16 -27.60
C GLY A 248 9.11 -22.66 -28.62
N LEU A 249 9.49 -21.40 -28.49
CA LEU A 249 10.34 -20.67 -29.43
C LEU A 249 11.73 -20.33 -28.84
N LEU A 250 12.03 -20.79 -27.63
CA LEU A 250 13.31 -20.53 -27.00
C LEU A 250 14.38 -21.48 -27.55
N PRO A 251 15.52 -20.96 -28.04
CA PRO A 251 16.70 -21.76 -28.34
C PRO A 251 17.29 -22.42 -27.09
N ALA A 252 18.13 -23.42 -27.30
CA ALA A 252 18.86 -24.06 -26.21
C ALA A 252 19.79 -23.04 -25.52
N ASN A 253 19.60 -22.78 -24.22
CA ASN A 253 20.43 -21.86 -23.45
C ASN A 253 20.18 -21.99 -21.94
N THR A 254 21.02 -21.33 -21.15
CA THR A 254 20.68 -20.89 -19.80
C THR A 254 20.00 -19.53 -19.88
N TYR A 255 18.88 -19.35 -19.17
CA TYR A 255 18.16 -18.09 -19.11
C TYR A 255 18.10 -17.57 -17.68
N ASN A 256 18.32 -16.27 -17.50
CA ASN A 256 18.20 -15.60 -16.22
C ASN A 256 17.02 -14.64 -16.30
N TYR A 257 16.21 -14.59 -15.25
CA TYR A 257 14.99 -13.78 -15.20
C TYR A 257 15.01 -12.83 -14.01
N ILE A 258 14.51 -11.62 -14.28
CA ILE A 258 14.16 -10.61 -13.29
C ILE A 258 12.69 -10.29 -13.49
N ILE A 259 11.96 -10.16 -12.38
CA ILE A 259 10.61 -9.58 -12.39
C ILE A 259 10.61 -8.33 -11.52
N THR A 260 10.31 -7.19 -12.12
CA THR A 260 10.06 -5.94 -11.38
C THR A 260 8.56 -5.72 -11.27
N ALA A 261 8.18 -4.89 -10.31
CA ALA A 261 6.81 -4.48 -10.07
C ALA A 261 6.66 -2.99 -10.29
N LYS A 262 5.49 -2.59 -10.78
CA LYS A 262 5.21 -1.20 -11.14
C LYS A 262 3.94 -0.71 -10.48
N ASN A 263 4.03 0.48 -9.89
CA ASN A 263 2.90 1.23 -9.40
C ASN A 263 2.75 2.58 -10.12
N ALA A 264 1.74 3.39 -9.76
CA ALA A 264 1.50 4.67 -10.40
C ALA A 264 2.68 5.66 -10.27
N VAL A 265 3.54 5.46 -9.26
CA VAL A 265 4.70 6.31 -8.96
C VAL A 265 5.93 5.86 -9.74
N GLY A 266 6.12 4.55 -9.93
CA GLY A 266 7.26 4.04 -10.69
C GLY A 266 7.41 2.53 -10.69
N GLU A 267 8.49 2.10 -11.32
CA GLU A 267 8.92 0.71 -11.38
C GLU A 267 9.99 0.44 -10.31
N SER A 268 9.96 -0.75 -9.73
CA SER A 268 10.91 -1.19 -8.73
C SER A 268 12.26 -1.61 -9.34
N VAL A 269 13.28 -1.68 -8.48
CA VAL A 269 14.50 -2.44 -8.78
C VAL A 269 14.19 -3.93 -8.81
N TYR A 270 15.15 -4.74 -9.29
CA TYR A 270 15.03 -6.18 -9.25
C TYR A 270 14.93 -6.73 -7.81
N GLY A 271 14.22 -7.83 -7.62
CA GLY A 271 14.08 -8.50 -6.32
C GLY A 271 15.10 -9.61 -6.16
N SER A 272 15.02 -10.62 -7.05
CA SER A 272 16.03 -11.66 -7.19
C SER A 272 16.27 -11.98 -8.66
N ILE A 273 17.41 -12.59 -8.97
CA ILE A 273 17.69 -13.16 -10.28
C ILE A 273 17.43 -14.66 -10.19
N LEU A 274 16.49 -15.18 -11.00
CA LEU A 274 16.30 -16.61 -11.16
C LEU A 274 17.09 -17.10 -12.37
N GLN A 275 18.01 -18.04 -12.16
CA GLN A 275 18.64 -18.79 -13.25
C GLN A 275 17.88 -20.07 -13.56
N VAL A 276 17.61 -20.29 -14.85
CA VAL A 276 16.99 -21.48 -15.42
C VAL A 276 18.02 -22.12 -16.35
N PRO A 277 18.79 -23.11 -15.86
CA PRO A 277 19.84 -23.76 -16.63
C PRO A 277 19.26 -24.75 -17.65
N ASP A 278 20.06 -25.04 -18.68
CA ASP A 278 19.86 -26.15 -19.61
C ASP A 278 18.47 -26.21 -20.27
N VAL A 279 17.89 -25.05 -20.61
CA VAL A 279 16.64 -24.99 -21.37
C VAL A 279 16.89 -25.59 -22.75
N PRO A 280 16.20 -26.66 -23.16
CA PRO A 280 16.38 -27.24 -24.49
C PRO A 280 15.87 -26.32 -25.60
N ALA A 281 16.30 -26.58 -26.83
CA ALA A 281 15.70 -25.94 -28.00
C ALA A 281 14.19 -26.25 -28.08
N ASP A 282 13.45 -25.39 -28.77
CA ASP A 282 12.00 -25.50 -28.98
C ASP A 282 11.21 -25.61 -27.67
N SER A 283 11.67 -24.88 -26.64
CA SER A 283 11.03 -24.83 -25.32
C SER A 283 10.48 -23.45 -24.99
N ARG A 284 9.74 -23.36 -23.90
CA ARG A 284 9.28 -22.13 -23.25
C ARG A 284 9.47 -22.26 -21.74
N VAL A 285 9.55 -21.14 -21.04
CA VAL A 285 9.70 -21.12 -19.58
C VAL A 285 8.46 -20.50 -18.95
N GLU A 286 7.79 -21.26 -18.09
CA GLU A 286 6.67 -20.80 -17.27
C GLU A 286 7.23 -20.30 -15.93
N LEU A 287 6.93 -19.06 -15.56
CA LEU A 287 7.41 -18.38 -14.35
C LEU A 287 6.25 -18.12 -13.39
N ARG A 288 6.51 -18.18 -12.09
CA ARG A 288 5.57 -17.83 -11.01
C ARG A 288 6.27 -16.98 -9.95
N TRP A 289 5.58 -16.00 -9.40
CA TRP A 289 6.11 -15.12 -8.35
C TRP A 289 5.06 -14.82 -7.28
N GLU A 290 5.48 -14.24 -6.16
CA GLU A 290 4.54 -13.73 -5.14
C GLU A 290 4.01 -12.35 -5.55
N GLY A 291 2.71 -12.12 -5.35
CA GLY A 291 2.10 -10.83 -5.64
C GLY A 291 2.49 -9.74 -4.63
N ILE A 292 2.83 -8.56 -5.13
CA ILE A 292 3.13 -7.36 -4.35
C ILE A 292 1.87 -6.49 -4.21
N LEU A 293 1.55 -6.10 -2.97
CA LEU A 293 0.28 -5.47 -2.62
C LEU A 293 0.01 -4.13 -3.33
N ASN A 294 1.04 -3.32 -3.56
CA ASN A 294 0.90 -2.02 -4.22
C ASN A 294 1.32 -2.02 -5.71
N ALA A 295 1.44 -3.18 -6.36
CA ALA A 295 1.85 -3.30 -7.75
C ALA A 295 0.65 -3.49 -8.69
N TYR A 296 0.44 -2.57 -9.65
CA TYR A 296 -0.63 -2.72 -10.66
C TYR A 296 -0.18 -3.47 -11.92
N LYS A 297 1.14 -3.65 -12.10
CA LYS A 297 1.76 -4.37 -13.22
C LYS A 297 3.09 -4.99 -12.81
N TYR A 298 3.54 -5.96 -13.60
CA TYR A 298 4.88 -6.53 -13.53
C TYR A 298 5.58 -6.43 -14.88
N ARG A 299 6.91 -6.32 -14.86
CA ARG A 299 7.75 -6.41 -16.05
C ARG A 299 8.72 -7.55 -15.91
N ILE A 300 8.78 -8.37 -16.95
CA ILE A 300 9.63 -9.55 -17.01
C ILE A 300 10.81 -9.20 -17.90
N TYR A 301 12.00 -9.36 -17.35
CA TYR A 301 13.25 -9.18 -18.07
C TYR A 301 14.01 -10.49 -18.14
N ARG A 302 14.77 -10.66 -19.22
CA ARG A 302 15.56 -11.87 -19.45
C ARG A 302 16.95 -11.56 -19.97
N TYR A 303 17.92 -12.30 -19.49
CA TYR A 303 19.27 -12.39 -20.05
C TYR A 303 19.58 -13.85 -20.40
N GLY A 304 20.04 -14.10 -21.64
CA GLY A 304 20.47 -15.42 -22.09
C GLY A 304 21.97 -15.60 -21.89
N GLY A 305 22.37 -16.55 -21.06
CA GLY A 305 23.77 -16.83 -20.72
C GLY A 305 23.91 -17.45 -19.33
N THR A 306 25.10 -17.96 -19.03
CA THR A 306 25.46 -18.43 -17.70
C THR A 306 26.05 -17.30 -16.86
N GLY A 307 25.93 -17.40 -15.54
CA GLY A 307 26.49 -16.44 -14.59
C GLY A 307 26.03 -16.72 -13.16
N ASP A 308 26.64 -16.05 -12.20
CA ASP A 308 26.21 -16.13 -10.81
C ASP A 308 25.04 -15.15 -10.57
N PRO A 309 23.84 -15.64 -10.19
CA PRO A 309 22.67 -14.79 -9.94
C PRO A 309 22.90 -13.64 -8.95
N ASP A 310 23.86 -13.76 -8.03
CA ASP A 310 24.12 -12.73 -7.03
C ASP A 310 24.98 -11.57 -7.57
N THR A 311 25.64 -11.77 -8.71
CA THR A 311 26.63 -10.81 -9.26
C THR A 311 26.41 -10.44 -10.72
N LEU A 312 25.38 -11.00 -11.36
CA LEU A 312 25.04 -10.69 -12.76
C LEU A 312 24.75 -9.20 -12.96
N ASP A 313 25.29 -8.65 -14.05
CA ASP A 313 25.05 -7.26 -14.44
C ASP A 313 23.62 -7.11 -14.99
N VAL A 314 22.78 -6.41 -14.23
CA VAL A 314 21.37 -6.23 -14.58
C VAL A 314 21.14 -5.42 -15.84
N THR A 315 22.13 -4.70 -16.34
CA THR A 315 22.04 -3.98 -17.62
C THR A 315 22.01 -4.93 -18.83
N GLN A 316 22.43 -6.18 -18.67
CA GLN A 316 22.38 -7.21 -19.72
C GLN A 316 20.97 -7.75 -19.95
N PHE A 317 20.06 -7.52 -19.01
CA PHE A 317 18.68 -7.99 -19.09
C PHE A 317 17.87 -7.10 -20.02
N LYS A 318 17.01 -7.74 -20.82
CA LYS A 318 16.13 -7.10 -21.79
C LYS A 318 14.67 -7.39 -21.49
N LEU A 319 13.81 -6.42 -21.72
CA LEU A 319 12.37 -6.53 -21.45
C LEU A 319 11.73 -7.56 -22.39
N VAL A 320 11.07 -8.54 -21.79
CA VAL A 320 10.29 -9.60 -22.46
C VAL A 320 8.83 -9.18 -22.58
N ALA A 321 8.23 -8.76 -21.47
CA ALA A 321 6.81 -8.42 -21.41
C ALA A 321 6.47 -7.51 -20.23
N GLU A 322 5.36 -6.79 -20.36
CA GLU A 322 4.66 -6.13 -19.26
C GLU A 322 3.30 -6.84 -19.09
N VAL A 323 3.01 -7.32 -17.88
CA VAL A 323 1.80 -8.08 -17.54
C VAL A 323 0.99 -7.34 -16.47
N PRO A 324 -0.33 -7.57 -16.39
CA PRO A 324 -1.18 -6.97 -15.36
C PRO A 324 -0.82 -7.46 -13.94
N ASP A 325 -1.51 -6.91 -12.94
CA ASP A 325 -1.38 -7.27 -11.52
C ASP A 325 -1.84 -8.69 -11.19
N TYR A 326 -2.52 -9.39 -12.10
CA TYR A 326 -2.96 -10.76 -11.92
C TYR A 326 -3.20 -11.45 -13.27
N PRO A 327 -2.91 -12.77 -13.43
CA PRO A 327 -2.33 -13.68 -12.44
C PRO A 327 -0.81 -13.48 -12.25
N TYR A 328 -0.26 -13.99 -11.13
CA TYR A 328 1.17 -13.93 -10.83
C TYR A 328 1.98 -15.03 -11.54
N GLU A 329 1.74 -15.16 -12.85
CA GLU A 329 2.40 -16.12 -13.71
C GLU A 329 2.62 -15.53 -15.11
N TYR A 330 3.68 -15.99 -15.79
CA TYR A 330 3.97 -15.60 -17.16
C TYR A 330 4.69 -16.73 -17.88
N THR A 331 4.33 -16.95 -19.15
CA THR A 331 4.99 -17.93 -20.01
C THR A 331 5.88 -17.20 -21.01
N ASP A 332 7.19 -17.25 -20.79
CA ASP A 332 8.16 -16.76 -21.74
C ASP A 332 8.29 -17.72 -22.92
N ASN A 333 7.75 -17.27 -24.05
CA ASN A 333 7.87 -17.92 -25.35
C ASN A 333 8.43 -16.95 -26.40
N VAL A 334 9.20 -15.94 -25.97
CA VAL A 334 9.64 -14.85 -26.84
C VAL A 334 11.07 -15.12 -27.35
N PRO A 335 11.32 -15.17 -28.66
CA PRO A 335 12.68 -15.34 -29.19
C PRO A 335 13.64 -14.22 -28.75
N PRO A 336 14.95 -14.50 -28.55
CA PRO A 336 15.93 -13.48 -28.14
C PRO A 336 16.00 -12.23 -29.03
N GLY A 337 15.80 -12.39 -30.34
CA GLY A 337 15.81 -11.28 -31.30
C GLY A 337 14.60 -10.34 -31.22
N SER A 338 13.56 -10.70 -30.47
CA SER A 338 12.32 -9.93 -30.33
C SER A 338 12.22 -9.16 -29.01
N LEU A 339 13.27 -9.22 -28.16
CA LEU A 339 13.28 -8.52 -26.88
C LEU A 339 13.48 -7.01 -27.06
N SER A 340 12.85 -6.22 -26.20
CA SER A 340 13.07 -4.77 -26.13
C SER A 340 14.36 -4.48 -25.36
N ASP A 341 15.20 -3.55 -25.85
CA ASP A 341 16.46 -3.16 -25.22
C ASP A 341 16.30 -2.37 -23.90
N GLN A 342 15.10 -2.35 -23.31
CA GLN A 342 14.88 -1.78 -21.99
C GLN A 342 15.44 -2.71 -20.91
N SER A 343 16.34 -2.17 -20.09
CA SER A 343 16.88 -2.83 -18.89
C SER A 343 16.04 -2.47 -17.65
N PRO A 344 16.06 -3.33 -16.60
CA PRO A 344 15.39 -3.03 -15.34
C PRO A 344 16.01 -1.80 -14.63
N PRO A 345 15.23 -1.06 -13.82
CA PRO A 345 15.78 -0.01 -12.98
C PRO A 345 16.85 -0.52 -12.00
N THR A 346 17.90 0.28 -11.80
CA THR A 346 19.01 -0.02 -10.86
C THR A 346 18.90 0.76 -9.55
N ALA A 347 17.96 1.70 -9.46
CA ALA A 347 17.68 2.46 -8.25
C ALA A 347 16.17 2.60 -8.03
N SER A 348 15.76 2.62 -6.76
CA SER A 348 14.38 2.85 -6.36
C SER A 348 14.33 3.82 -5.19
N ALA A 349 13.29 4.66 -5.18
CA ALA A 349 12.95 5.55 -4.09
C ALA A 349 11.96 4.92 -3.09
N ALA A 350 11.75 3.60 -3.17
CA ALA A 350 10.85 2.86 -2.29
C ALA A 350 11.28 3.00 -0.82
N ARG A 351 10.31 3.29 0.05
CA ARG A 351 10.54 3.46 1.48
C ARG A 351 9.55 2.64 2.31
N VAL A 352 10.03 2.17 3.46
CA VAL A 352 9.16 1.61 4.50
C VAL A 352 8.41 2.74 5.18
N THR A 353 7.11 2.59 5.35
CA THR A 353 6.29 3.52 6.12
C THR A 353 5.44 2.80 7.18
N CYS A 354 4.83 3.52 8.11
CA CYS A 354 3.88 2.95 9.08
C CYS A 354 2.87 2.00 8.40
N ILE A 355 2.32 2.42 7.26
CA ILE A 355 1.30 1.66 6.52
C ILE A 355 1.87 0.52 5.67
N THR A 356 3.20 0.39 5.55
CA THR A 356 3.83 -0.84 5.05
C THR A 356 3.49 -1.99 5.98
N CYS A 357 3.55 -1.73 7.28
CA CYS A 357 3.38 -2.74 8.31
C CYS A 357 1.96 -2.82 8.87
N HIS A 358 1.30 -1.67 8.94
CA HIS A 358 0.01 -1.52 9.61
C HIS A 358 -1.13 -1.25 8.64
N TYR A 359 -2.28 -1.84 8.94
CA TYR A 359 -3.56 -1.30 8.54
C TYR A 359 -3.85 -0.01 9.32
N VAL A 360 -4.58 0.93 8.71
CA VAL A 360 -4.89 2.22 9.37
C VAL A 360 -6.13 2.15 10.25
N HIS A 361 -7.06 1.22 9.97
CA HIS A 361 -8.30 1.07 10.72
C HIS A 361 -8.23 -0.08 11.73
N GLY A 362 -8.12 -1.30 11.24
CA GLY A 362 -8.08 -2.51 12.07
C GLY A 362 -7.54 -3.67 11.26
N THR A 363 -7.02 -4.69 11.92
CA THR A 363 -6.46 -5.86 11.26
C THR A 363 -7.19 -7.13 11.62
N PRO A 364 -7.54 -7.99 10.65
CA PRO A 364 -8.00 -9.35 10.95
C PRO A 364 -6.87 -10.28 11.43
N ALA A 365 -5.63 -9.79 11.45
CA ALA A 365 -4.48 -10.64 11.76
C ALA A 365 -4.40 -11.02 13.24
N VAL A 366 -4.08 -12.28 13.51
CA VAL A 366 -4.00 -12.87 14.86
C VAL A 366 -2.56 -13.21 15.25
N ALA A 367 -2.23 -13.01 16.53
CA ALA A 367 -0.92 -13.39 17.06
C ALA A 367 -0.88 -14.89 17.38
N VAL A 368 0.33 -15.44 17.59
CA VAL A 368 0.54 -16.88 17.87
C VAL A 368 -0.24 -17.37 19.09
N ASN A 369 -0.49 -16.48 20.05
CA ASN A 369 -1.23 -16.75 21.29
C ASN A 369 -2.70 -16.30 21.22
N GLY A 370 -3.22 -15.94 20.03
CA GLY A 370 -4.57 -15.44 19.85
C GLY A 370 -4.77 -13.98 20.28
N GLU A 371 -3.71 -13.30 20.73
CA GLU A 371 -3.78 -11.87 21.08
C GLU A 371 -3.92 -10.99 19.83
N PRO A 372 -4.48 -9.79 19.99
CA PRO A 372 -4.58 -8.87 18.88
C PRO A 372 -3.23 -8.33 18.42
N THR A 373 -3.00 -8.31 17.10
CA THR A 373 -1.69 -8.02 16.50
C THR A 373 -1.37 -6.53 16.35
N ARG A 374 -2.16 -5.62 16.95
CA ARG A 374 -1.93 -4.16 16.90
C ARG A 374 -1.79 -3.63 15.47
N LEU A 375 -2.84 -3.78 14.67
CA LEU A 375 -2.92 -3.31 13.27
C LEU A 375 -2.01 -4.01 12.25
N ARG A 376 -1.19 -5.01 12.61
CA ARG A 376 -0.27 -5.66 11.66
C ARG A 376 -0.98 -6.33 10.49
N ARG A 377 -0.38 -6.32 9.30
CA ARG A 377 -1.01 -6.88 8.08
C ARG A 377 -1.07 -8.42 8.00
N TYR A 378 -0.22 -9.13 8.74
CA TYR A 378 -0.11 -10.60 8.69
C TYR A 378 -0.16 -11.25 10.07
N ASP A 379 -0.66 -12.48 10.09
CA ASP A 379 -0.70 -13.35 11.28
C ASP A 379 0.71 -13.71 11.76
N ASN A 380 0.84 -14.05 13.05
CA ASN A 380 1.97 -14.80 13.59
C ASN A 380 3.37 -14.22 13.26
N ASP A 381 3.52 -12.89 13.31
CA ASP A 381 4.75 -12.18 12.95
C ASP A 381 5.19 -12.38 11.48
N GLY A 382 4.30 -12.85 10.61
CA GLY A 382 4.55 -13.02 9.17
C GLY A 382 4.97 -11.72 8.50
N LEU A 383 4.59 -10.57 9.07
CA LEU A 383 5.06 -9.24 8.67
C LEU A 383 6.60 -9.14 8.76
N CYS A 384 7.16 -9.60 9.87
CA CYS A 384 8.61 -9.56 10.09
C CYS A 384 9.29 -10.54 9.13
N GLN A 385 8.71 -11.72 8.96
CA GLN A 385 9.22 -12.72 8.02
C GLN A 385 9.20 -12.19 6.60
N ASP A 386 8.18 -11.45 6.17
CA ASP A 386 8.08 -10.98 4.79
C ASP A 386 9.28 -10.14 4.34
N CYS A 387 9.77 -9.26 5.21
CA CYS A 387 11.00 -8.51 4.97
C CYS A 387 12.27 -9.34 5.23
N HIS A 388 12.28 -10.19 6.25
CA HIS A 388 13.49 -10.90 6.70
C HIS A 388 13.62 -12.35 6.20
N LYS A 389 12.83 -12.73 5.19
CA LYS A 389 13.01 -13.97 4.42
C LYS A 389 14.43 -13.96 3.84
N ARG A 390 15.16 -15.07 4.03
CA ARG A 390 16.49 -15.29 3.44
C ARG A 390 16.37 -16.22 2.25
#